data_AF-A0A7Y5NVC9-F1
#
_entry.id   AF-A0A7Y5NVC9-F1
#
_cell.length_a   1.000
_cell.length_b   1.000
_cell.length_c   1.000
_cell.angle_alpha   90.00
_cell.angle_beta   90.00
_cell.angle_gamma   90.00
#
_symmetry.space_group_name_H-M   'P 1'
#
loop_
_entity.id
_entity.type
_entity.pdbx_description
1 polymer ?
#
loop_
_entity_poly.entity_id
_entity_poly.type
_entity_poly.pdbx_seq_one_letter_code
_entity_poly.pdbx_strand_id
1 'polypeptide(L)'
;MRLLSSKLLLSCAVLVTTACGVSFGGSDDSDGGPGTCPDPNDPEVQYISDDPGFCAAADIGCADAQTPFSDDCGCGCIGPQPPPPPPGCPDPADPEVHYVSQDPSACLAALFACGPEQESFTDECGCGCIGPVEPTCPDPSDPDVHYISDEPGMCAVIDFACAETQTAFDSECGCGCIGPSSPSCPDPNDPAVHYVSHDPQACLAIDFACSDGQSYFGAEEAGCGCGCIDTACYGLDEEACSTSAVCIPTYQGLCDCTCENDQPGCEGCPAACFVYGGCAFAGE
;
A
#
# COMPACT_ATOMS: atom_id res chain seq x y z
N MET A 1 -39.60 23.68 13.32
CA MET A 1 -38.33 24.42 13.50
C MET A 1 -37.58 24.33 12.18
N ARG A 2 -37.30 25.47 11.55
CA ARG A 2 -36.59 25.57 10.27
C ARG A 2 -35.09 25.70 10.56
N LEU A 3 -34.26 24.83 10.00
CA LEU A 3 -32.80 25.03 9.96
C LEU A 3 -32.40 25.35 8.52
N LEU A 4 -31.84 26.55 8.37
CA LEU A 4 -31.31 27.11 7.13
C LEU A 4 -29.94 26.47 6.86
N SER A 5 -29.75 25.97 5.64
CA SER A 5 -28.47 25.45 5.14
C SER A 5 -27.74 26.56 4.38
N SER A 6 -26.58 26.98 4.89
CA SER A 6 -25.70 27.98 4.29
C SER A 6 -24.80 27.33 3.25
N LYS A 7 -24.93 27.74 1.99
CA LYS A 7 -23.99 27.43 0.90
C LYS A 7 -22.78 28.35 0.99
N LEU A 8 -21.60 27.78 1.20
CA LEU A 8 -20.32 28.48 1.06
C LEU A 8 -19.77 28.18 -0.34
N LEU A 9 -19.71 29.21 -1.18
CA LEU A 9 -19.05 29.17 -2.50
C LEU A 9 -17.58 29.53 -2.30
N LEU A 10 -16.67 28.61 -2.60
CA LEU A 10 -15.23 28.84 -2.58
C LEU A 10 -14.74 29.01 -4.03
N SER A 11 -14.39 30.24 -4.41
CA SER A 11 -13.77 30.56 -5.70
C SER A 11 -12.28 30.25 -5.66
N CYS A 12 -11.79 29.38 -6.54
CA CYS A 12 -10.35 29.23 -6.82
C CYS A 12 -9.89 30.30 -7.82
N ALA A 13 -8.95 31.13 -7.40
CA ALA A 13 -8.20 32.04 -8.25
C ALA A 13 -6.95 31.32 -8.79
N VAL A 14 -6.87 31.14 -10.10
CA VAL A 14 -5.69 30.64 -10.81
C VAL A 14 -4.72 31.81 -10.99
N LEU A 15 -3.56 31.74 -10.34
CA LEU A 15 -2.45 32.68 -10.53
C LEU A 15 -1.41 32.03 -11.44
N VAL A 16 -1.37 32.51 -12.68
CA VAL A 16 -0.29 32.26 -13.65
C VAL A 16 0.78 33.32 -13.43
N THR A 17 1.99 32.92 -13.06
CA THR A 17 3.18 33.80 -13.11
C THR A 17 4.33 33.12 -13.82
N THR A 18 4.42 33.44 -15.11
CA THR A 18 5.58 33.97 -15.86
C THR A 18 7.00 33.65 -15.41
N ALA A 19 7.76 33.08 -16.35
CA ALA A 19 9.19 32.83 -16.38
C ALA A 19 10.07 34.09 -16.22
N CYS A 20 11.28 33.90 -15.66
CA CYS A 20 12.42 34.79 -15.84
C CYS A 20 13.74 34.00 -15.82
N GLY A 21 14.70 34.47 -16.63
CA GLY A 21 15.86 33.75 -17.13
C GLY A 21 16.99 33.50 -16.13
N VAL A 22 17.73 32.42 -16.41
CA VAL A 22 19.00 32.09 -15.79
C VAL A 22 20.14 32.78 -16.53
N SER A 23 20.92 33.54 -15.77
CA SER A 23 22.15 34.20 -16.20
C SER A 23 23.32 33.38 -15.64
N PHE A 24 24.22 32.93 -16.50
CA PHE A 24 25.42 32.18 -16.11
C PHE A 24 26.56 33.17 -15.83
N GLY A 25 26.81 33.44 -14.56
CA GLY A 25 27.97 34.18 -14.08
C GLY A 25 28.61 33.42 -12.93
N GLY A 26 29.79 32.84 -13.16
CA GLY A 26 30.57 32.15 -12.14
C GLY A 26 31.15 33.13 -11.13
N SER A 27 31.12 32.74 -9.86
CA SER A 27 31.99 33.20 -8.79
C SER A 27 31.96 32.14 -7.69
N ASP A 28 33.11 31.53 -7.43
CA ASP A 28 33.43 30.74 -6.25
C ASP A 28 33.20 31.57 -4.98
N ASP A 29 32.05 31.39 -4.33
CA ASP A 29 31.84 31.75 -2.93
C ASP A 29 30.95 30.66 -2.31
N SER A 30 31.58 29.85 -1.47
CA SER A 30 31.00 28.75 -0.69
C SER A 30 30.03 29.27 0.39
N ASP A 31 28.93 29.87 -0.02
CA ASP A 31 27.74 30.08 0.82
C ASP A 31 26.72 29.02 0.41
N GLY A 32 26.44 28.09 1.34
CA GLY A 32 25.52 26.97 1.18
C GLY A 32 24.11 27.42 0.79
N GLY A 33 23.90 27.58 -0.51
CA GLY A 33 22.58 27.78 -1.09
C GLY A 33 21.76 26.50 -0.96
N PRO A 34 20.45 26.59 -0.71
CA PRO A 34 19.56 25.43 -0.79
C PRO A 34 19.65 24.86 -2.22
N GLY A 35 20.28 23.69 -2.36
CA GLY A 35 20.40 22.97 -3.64
C GLY A 35 21.75 22.38 -4.00
N THR A 36 22.77 22.39 -3.13
CA THR A 36 23.98 21.59 -3.36
C THR A 36 23.91 20.28 -2.60
N CYS A 37 24.05 19.17 -3.33
CA CYS A 37 24.18 17.84 -2.75
C CYS A 37 25.26 17.84 -1.66
N PRO A 38 25.05 17.13 -0.54
CA PRO A 38 26.12 16.82 0.41
C PRO A 38 27.34 16.21 -0.32
N ASP A 39 28.57 16.53 0.10
CA ASP A 39 29.76 15.96 -0.53
C ASP A 39 29.88 14.48 -0.15
N PRO A 40 29.84 13.53 -1.11
CA PRO A 40 29.96 12.09 -0.80
C PRO A 40 31.33 11.69 -0.23
N ASN A 41 32.32 12.58 -0.25
CA ASN A 41 33.62 12.36 0.38
C ASN A 41 33.73 12.97 1.79
N ASP A 42 32.70 13.69 2.25
CA ASP A 42 32.66 14.19 3.62
C ASP A 42 32.38 13.00 4.56
N PRO A 43 33.27 12.70 5.54
CA PRO A 43 33.09 11.60 6.47
C PRO A 43 31.85 11.76 7.38
N GLU A 44 31.28 12.96 7.47
CA GLU A 44 30.02 13.21 8.18
C GLU A 44 28.78 12.90 7.33
N VAL A 45 28.95 12.60 6.04
CA VAL A 45 27.85 12.28 5.13
C VAL A 45 27.82 10.77 4.85
N GLN A 46 26.68 10.14 5.14
CA GLN A 46 26.40 8.77 4.77
C GLN A 46 25.19 8.73 3.83
N TYR A 47 25.43 8.31 2.59
CA TYR A 47 24.38 8.05 1.62
C TYR A 47 23.82 6.64 1.81
N ILE A 48 22.50 6.53 1.89
CA ILE A 48 21.76 5.26 1.89
C ILE A 48 21.40 4.88 0.46
N SER A 49 20.93 5.84 -0.32
CA SER A 49 20.56 5.67 -1.73
C SER A 49 20.72 6.98 -2.50
N ASP A 50 21.08 6.89 -3.77
CA ASP A 50 21.10 7.99 -4.74
C ASP A 50 19.82 8.03 -5.61
N ASP A 51 18.89 7.10 -5.42
CA ASP A 51 17.60 7.08 -6.13
C ASP A 51 16.54 7.92 -5.41
N PRO A 52 16.07 9.04 -6.01
CA PRO A 52 15.02 9.88 -5.40
C PRO A 52 13.68 9.15 -5.26
N GLY A 53 13.41 8.12 -6.07
CA GLY A 53 12.21 7.30 -5.94
C GLY A 53 12.19 6.51 -4.63
N PHE A 54 13.27 5.77 -4.36
CA PHE A 54 13.50 5.12 -3.07
C PHE A 54 13.46 6.12 -1.91
N CYS A 55 14.17 7.25 -2.04
CA CYS A 55 14.28 8.25 -0.97
C CYS A 55 12.97 8.98 -0.64
N ALA A 56 12.01 9.02 -1.56
CA ALA A 56 10.67 9.53 -1.31
C ALA A 56 9.77 8.54 -0.56
N ALA A 57 10.07 7.25 -0.63
CA ALA A 57 9.29 6.17 -0.02
C ALA A 57 9.90 5.65 1.29
N ALA A 58 11.20 5.80 1.50
CA ALA A 58 11.91 5.30 2.67
C ALA A 58 11.73 6.21 3.90
N ASP A 59 11.53 5.59 5.07
CA ASP A 59 11.66 6.26 6.37
C ASP A 59 13.12 6.13 6.84
N ILE A 60 13.83 7.26 6.92
CA ILE A 60 15.27 7.28 7.17
C ILE A 60 15.54 7.50 8.65
N GLY A 61 15.90 6.41 9.34
CA GLY A 61 16.40 6.46 10.71
C GLY A 61 17.89 6.82 10.75
N CYS A 62 18.22 7.97 11.31
CA CYS A 62 19.61 8.36 11.61
C CYS A 62 19.91 8.23 13.10
N ALA A 63 21.19 8.14 13.46
CA ALA A 63 21.60 8.22 14.87
C ALA A 63 21.23 9.59 15.48
N ASP A 64 21.07 9.68 16.80
CA ASP A 64 20.61 10.90 17.51
C ASP A 64 21.42 12.17 17.20
N ALA A 65 22.71 12.01 16.85
CA ALA A 65 23.61 13.11 16.51
C ALA A 65 23.64 13.46 15.01
N GLN A 66 22.89 12.72 14.20
CA GLN A 66 22.83 12.88 12.75
C GLN A 66 21.47 13.45 12.34
N THR A 67 21.48 14.23 11.26
CA THR A 67 20.29 14.82 10.65
C THR A 67 20.00 14.07 9.34
N PRO A 68 18.79 13.50 9.16
CA PRO A 68 18.42 12.90 7.89
C PRO A 68 18.34 13.96 6.80
N PHE A 69 18.73 13.59 5.59
CA PHE A 69 18.50 14.39 4.38
C PHE A 69 17.87 13.54 3.29
N SER A 70 17.04 14.18 2.47
CA SER A 70 16.43 13.61 1.27
C SER A 70 16.25 14.75 0.27
N ASP A 71 17.07 14.75 -0.78
CA ASP A 71 17.12 15.78 -1.82
C ASP A 71 17.28 15.16 -3.21
N ASP A 72 17.41 16.01 -4.24
CA ASP A 72 17.53 15.57 -5.64
C ASP A 72 18.77 14.69 -5.90
N CYS A 73 19.71 14.64 -4.95
CA CYS A 73 20.96 13.89 -5.05
C CYS A 73 20.92 12.57 -4.30
N GLY A 74 19.82 12.26 -3.61
CA GLY A 74 19.63 11.05 -2.84
C GLY A 74 19.24 11.33 -1.40
N CYS A 75 19.49 10.36 -0.54
CA CYS A 75 19.11 10.44 0.85
C CYS A 75 20.05 9.67 1.78
N GLY A 76 20.06 10.09 3.03
CA GLY A 76 20.93 9.52 4.04
C GLY A 76 21.00 10.36 5.31
N CYS A 77 22.14 10.30 5.99
CA CYS A 77 22.37 10.97 7.27
C CYS A 77 23.60 11.89 7.18
N ILE A 78 23.47 13.11 7.69
CA ILE A 78 24.57 14.08 7.82
C ILE A 78 24.80 14.36 9.30
N GLY A 79 26.04 14.24 9.74
CA GLY A 79 26.47 14.60 11.09
C GLY A 79 27.65 13.76 11.55
N PRO A 80 28.19 14.07 12.74
CA PRO A 80 29.28 13.30 13.30
C PRO A 80 28.88 11.82 13.37
N GLN A 81 29.72 10.98 12.78
CA GLN A 81 29.58 9.54 12.95
C GLN A 81 29.56 9.20 14.44
N PRO A 82 28.66 8.31 14.89
CA PRO A 82 28.73 7.77 16.23
C PRO A 82 30.18 7.31 16.46
N PRO A 83 30.81 7.68 17.59
CA PRO A 83 32.13 7.15 17.89
C PRO A 83 32.05 5.62 17.82
N PRO A 84 33.06 4.96 17.23
CA PRO A 84 33.05 3.51 17.14
C PRO A 84 32.85 2.94 18.55
N PRO A 85 32.12 1.81 18.66
CA PRO A 85 31.89 1.18 19.95
C PRO A 85 33.22 1.02 20.71
N PRO A 86 33.24 1.24 22.04
CA PRO A 86 34.41 0.94 22.84
C PRO A 86 34.97 -0.46 22.53
N PRO A 87 36.30 -0.66 22.53
CA PRO A 87 36.88 -1.95 22.22
C PRO A 87 36.31 -3.05 23.12
N GLY A 88 35.65 -4.05 22.53
CA GLY A 88 35.00 -5.14 23.24
C GLY A 88 33.47 -5.08 23.29
N CYS A 89 32.87 -3.95 22.88
CA CYS A 89 31.42 -3.89 22.67
C CYS A 89 31.02 -4.66 21.40
N PRO A 90 29.91 -5.41 21.45
CA PRO A 90 29.26 -5.93 20.24
C PRO A 90 28.95 -4.79 19.26
N ASP A 91 29.11 -5.03 17.96
CA ASP A 91 28.81 -4.03 16.94
C ASP A 91 27.29 -3.93 16.77
N PRO A 92 26.65 -2.77 17.03
CA PRO A 92 25.20 -2.63 16.84
C PRO A 92 24.76 -2.72 15.37
N ALA A 93 25.69 -2.65 14.41
CA ALA A 93 25.41 -2.87 13.00
C ALA A 93 25.46 -4.37 12.61
N ASP A 94 25.93 -5.25 13.49
CA ASP A 94 25.92 -6.69 13.25
C ASP A 94 24.47 -7.22 13.41
N PRO A 95 23.88 -7.85 12.38
CA PRO A 95 22.52 -8.37 12.45
C PRO A 95 22.34 -9.50 13.47
N GLU A 96 23.42 -10.07 14.00
CA GLU A 96 23.36 -11.05 15.09
C GLU A 96 23.34 -10.38 16.48
N VAL A 97 23.47 -9.05 16.58
CA VAL A 97 23.54 -8.31 17.84
C VAL A 97 22.24 -7.55 18.08
N HIS A 98 21.54 -7.92 19.16
CA HIS A 98 20.29 -7.28 19.57
C HIS A 98 20.43 -6.66 20.94
N TYR A 99 20.55 -5.32 20.97
CA TYR A 99 20.55 -4.57 22.21
C TYR A 99 19.14 -4.46 22.79
N VAL A 100 18.99 -4.85 24.05
CA VAL A 100 17.80 -4.51 24.87
C VAL A 100 17.93 -3.08 25.37
N SER A 101 19.14 -2.67 25.75
CA SER A 101 19.47 -1.28 26.08
C SER A 101 20.97 -1.05 25.92
N GLN A 102 21.35 0.14 25.44
CA GLN A 102 22.74 0.60 25.41
C GLN A 102 23.14 1.37 26.69
N ASP A 103 22.20 1.56 27.64
CA ASP A 103 22.50 2.14 28.96
C ASP A 103 22.75 1.01 29.98
N PRO A 104 24.00 0.83 30.46
CA PRO A 104 24.32 -0.20 31.47
C PRO A 104 23.50 -0.07 32.75
N SER A 105 23.03 1.14 33.10
CA SER A 105 22.20 1.36 34.27
C SER A 105 20.78 0.82 34.07
N ALA A 106 20.22 0.98 32.86
CA ALA A 106 18.93 0.42 32.49
C ALA A 106 18.97 -1.12 32.46
N CYS A 107 20.11 -1.69 32.04
CA CYS A 107 20.33 -3.14 31.99
C CYS A 107 20.25 -3.84 33.34
N LEU A 108 20.63 -3.17 34.43
CA LEU A 108 20.50 -3.72 35.78
C LEU A 108 19.03 -3.90 36.21
N ALA A 109 18.12 -3.13 35.61
CA ALA A 109 16.69 -3.21 35.88
C ALA A 109 15.91 -4.03 34.84
N ALA A 110 16.49 -4.28 33.67
CA ALA A 110 15.88 -5.04 32.60
C ALA A 110 15.92 -6.54 32.93
N LEU A 111 14.75 -7.18 32.90
CA LEU A 111 14.64 -8.64 32.87
C LEU A 111 14.43 -9.05 31.42
N PHE A 112 15.46 -9.64 30.82
CA PHE A 112 15.40 -10.17 29.46
C PHE A 112 15.91 -11.62 29.44
N ALA A 113 15.50 -12.35 28.42
CA ALA A 113 15.99 -13.70 28.12
C ALA A 113 16.27 -13.75 26.62
N CYS A 114 17.40 -14.36 26.26
CA CYS A 114 17.76 -14.57 24.87
C CYS A 114 17.17 -15.88 24.34
N GLY A 115 17.09 -16.01 23.01
CA GLY A 115 16.73 -17.27 22.35
C GLY A 115 17.69 -18.41 22.71
N PRO A 116 17.31 -19.67 22.47
CA PRO A 116 18.09 -20.84 22.85
C PRO A 116 19.48 -20.92 22.19
N GLU A 117 19.66 -20.28 21.03
CA GLU A 117 20.94 -20.20 20.31
C GLU A 117 21.65 -18.84 20.47
N GLN A 118 21.11 -17.95 21.29
CA GLN A 118 21.67 -16.62 21.53
C GLN A 118 22.40 -16.57 22.87
N GLU A 119 23.56 -15.92 22.88
CA GLU A 119 24.33 -15.61 24.08
C GLU A 119 23.94 -14.25 24.63
N SER A 120 23.50 -14.20 25.89
CA SER A 120 23.24 -12.92 26.56
C SER A 120 24.54 -12.20 26.89
N PHE A 121 24.61 -10.90 26.65
CA PHE A 121 25.68 -10.04 27.16
C PHE A 121 25.11 -8.94 28.05
N THR A 122 25.90 -8.58 29.07
CA THR A 122 25.66 -7.42 29.94
C THR A 122 27.02 -6.86 30.34
N ASP A 123 27.40 -5.73 29.78
CA ASP A 123 28.70 -5.10 29.96
C ASP A 123 28.59 -3.57 30.05
N GLU A 124 29.71 -2.87 29.91
CA GLU A 124 29.75 -1.39 29.93
C GLU A 124 29.13 -0.75 28.69
N CYS A 125 28.84 -1.54 27.66
CA CYS A 125 28.23 -1.12 26.40
C CYS A 125 26.71 -1.27 26.43
N GLY A 126 26.17 -2.01 27.41
CA GLY A 126 24.74 -2.24 27.58
C GLY A 126 24.42 -3.70 27.84
N CYS A 127 23.28 -4.14 27.34
CA CYS A 127 22.82 -5.51 27.47
C CYS A 127 21.97 -5.92 26.28
N GLY A 128 22.03 -7.21 25.97
CA GLY A 128 21.34 -7.75 24.81
C GLY A 128 21.66 -9.22 24.59
N CYS A 129 21.40 -9.65 23.36
CA CYS A 129 21.60 -11.01 22.88
C CYS A 129 22.50 -10.98 21.64
N ILE A 130 23.45 -11.89 21.56
CA ILE A 130 24.33 -12.10 20.41
C ILE A 130 24.07 -13.50 19.86
N GLY A 131 23.86 -13.60 18.55
CA GLY A 131 23.69 -14.87 17.84
C GLY A 131 22.54 -14.77 16.84
N PRO A 132 22.32 -15.86 16.08
CA PRO A 132 21.26 -15.88 15.09
C PRO A 132 19.92 -15.59 15.78
N VAL A 133 19.17 -14.65 15.22
CA VAL A 133 17.76 -14.48 15.58
C VAL A 133 17.04 -15.70 15.03
N GLU A 134 16.47 -16.52 15.92
CA GLU A 134 15.48 -17.50 15.45
C GLU A 134 14.43 -16.71 14.66
N PRO A 135 14.14 -17.10 13.41
CA PRO A 135 13.23 -16.35 12.57
C PRO A 135 11.90 -16.23 13.31
N THR A 136 11.61 -15.03 13.80
CA THR A 136 10.37 -14.76 14.53
C THR A 136 9.23 -15.16 13.62
N CYS A 137 8.31 -15.99 14.12
CA CYS A 137 7.12 -16.35 13.39
C CYS A 137 6.47 -15.09 12.81
N PRO A 138 6.18 -15.04 11.49
CA PRO A 138 5.41 -13.93 10.91
C PRO A 138 4.14 -13.69 11.74
N ASP A 139 3.83 -12.43 12.08
CA ASP A 139 2.65 -12.13 12.90
C ASP A 139 1.38 -12.52 12.13
N PRO A 140 0.57 -13.47 12.61
CA PRO A 140 -0.66 -13.87 11.92
C PRO A 140 -1.73 -12.76 11.88
N SER A 141 -1.54 -11.67 12.62
CA SER A 141 -2.40 -10.48 12.60
C SER A 141 -2.00 -9.47 11.53
N ASP A 142 -0.80 -9.61 10.96
CA ASP A 142 -0.33 -8.76 9.86
C ASP A 142 -1.13 -9.12 8.58
N PRO A 143 -1.83 -8.16 7.94
CA PRO A 143 -2.63 -8.41 6.75
C PRO A 143 -1.79 -8.90 5.55
N ASP A 144 -0.48 -8.70 5.57
CA ASP A 144 0.43 -9.17 4.52
C ASP A 144 0.97 -10.59 4.82
N VAL A 145 0.53 -11.24 5.90
CA VAL A 145 0.94 -12.59 6.27
C VAL A 145 -0.24 -13.57 6.10
N HIS A 146 -0.06 -14.54 5.20
CA HIS A 146 -1.04 -15.59 4.96
C HIS A 146 -0.46 -16.96 5.27
N TYR A 147 -0.88 -17.52 6.41
CA TYR A 147 -0.56 -18.90 6.76
C TYR A 147 -1.40 -19.89 5.96
N ILE A 148 -0.73 -20.87 5.37
CA ILE A 148 -1.35 -22.05 4.74
C ILE A 148 -1.51 -23.15 5.78
N SER A 149 -0.52 -23.32 6.64
CA SER A 149 -0.57 -24.19 7.80
C SER A 149 0.34 -23.66 8.89
N ASP A 150 -0.11 -23.77 10.13
CA ASP A 150 0.64 -23.52 11.36
C ASP A 150 1.36 -24.78 11.88
N GLU A 151 1.26 -25.90 11.16
CA GLU A 151 1.91 -27.16 11.49
C GLU A 151 3.13 -27.39 10.58
N PRO A 152 4.38 -27.30 11.08
CA PRO A 152 5.59 -27.49 10.26
C PRO A 152 5.64 -28.83 9.52
N GLY A 153 5.04 -29.87 10.12
CA GLY A 153 4.94 -31.19 9.50
C GLY A 153 4.04 -31.22 8.26
N MET A 154 3.02 -30.34 8.18
CA MET A 154 2.13 -30.22 7.03
C MET A 154 2.79 -29.43 5.89
N CYS A 155 3.65 -28.47 6.23
CA CYS A 155 4.39 -27.67 5.27
C CYS A 155 5.32 -28.48 4.37
N ALA A 156 5.91 -29.56 4.91
CA ALA A 156 6.74 -30.48 4.13
C ALA A 156 5.96 -31.34 3.11
N VAL A 157 4.62 -31.41 3.19
CA VAL A 157 3.79 -32.27 2.32
C VAL A 157 2.82 -31.50 1.44
N ILE A 158 2.55 -30.23 1.73
CA ILE A 158 1.71 -29.37 0.91
C ILE A 158 2.59 -28.68 -0.14
N ASP A 159 2.22 -28.82 -1.40
CA ASP A 159 2.80 -28.03 -2.49
C ASP A 159 2.00 -26.74 -2.61
N PHE A 160 2.64 -25.60 -2.38
CA PHE A 160 2.01 -24.29 -2.47
C PHE A 160 2.87 -23.31 -3.25
N ALA A 161 2.21 -22.34 -3.88
CA ALA A 161 2.85 -21.24 -4.57
C ALA A 161 2.25 -19.93 -4.07
N CYS A 162 3.11 -18.95 -3.82
CA CYS A 162 2.70 -17.59 -3.51
C CYS A 162 2.50 -16.77 -4.80
N ALA A 163 1.79 -15.65 -4.70
CA ALA A 163 1.71 -14.69 -5.80
C ALA A 163 3.11 -14.12 -6.13
N GLU A 164 3.31 -13.57 -7.33
CA GLU A 164 4.63 -13.05 -7.77
C GLU A 164 5.16 -11.92 -6.86
N THR A 165 4.27 -11.21 -6.18
CA THR A 165 4.59 -10.13 -5.23
C THR A 165 4.81 -10.62 -3.79
N GLN A 166 4.65 -11.91 -3.54
CA GLN A 166 4.74 -12.51 -2.21
C GLN A 166 5.97 -13.41 -2.11
N THR A 167 6.55 -13.44 -0.91
CA THR A 167 7.67 -14.31 -0.54
C THR A 167 7.14 -15.50 0.24
N ALA A 168 7.42 -16.71 -0.22
CA ALA A 168 7.09 -17.91 0.54
C ALA A 168 7.96 -18.02 1.81
N PHE A 169 7.37 -18.49 2.91
CA PHE A 169 8.10 -18.89 4.11
C PHE A 169 7.74 -20.31 4.53
N ASP A 170 8.71 -21.00 5.11
CA ASP A 170 8.58 -22.32 5.74
C ASP A 170 9.51 -22.32 6.95
N SER A 171 8.92 -22.30 8.14
CA SER A 171 9.64 -22.21 9.42
C SER A 171 9.01 -23.15 10.46
N GLU A 172 9.58 -23.18 11.65
CA GLU A 172 9.01 -23.93 12.78
C GLU A 172 7.63 -23.42 13.23
N CYS A 173 7.20 -22.27 12.72
CA CYS A 173 5.90 -21.67 12.97
C CYS A 173 4.84 -22.11 11.96
N GLY A 174 5.24 -22.83 10.90
CA GLY A 174 4.40 -23.19 9.77
C GLY A 174 4.90 -22.61 8.46
N CYS A 175 4.01 -22.51 7.49
CA CYS A 175 4.32 -22.09 6.14
C CYS A 175 3.21 -21.23 5.56
N GLY A 176 3.60 -20.38 4.63
CA GLY A 176 2.69 -19.45 4.01
C GLY A 176 3.40 -18.47 3.08
N CYS A 177 2.73 -17.34 2.87
CA CYS A 177 3.19 -16.27 2.00
C CYS A 177 3.22 -14.96 2.79
N ILE A 178 4.30 -14.19 2.65
CA ILE A 178 4.47 -12.84 3.20
C ILE A 178 4.57 -11.85 2.05
N GLY A 179 3.80 -10.77 2.13
CA GLY A 179 3.81 -9.68 1.17
C GLY A 179 2.39 -9.24 0.86
N PRO A 180 2.25 -8.10 0.16
CA PRO A 180 0.95 -7.57 -0.17
C PRO A 180 0.13 -8.65 -0.85
N SER A 181 -1.05 -8.93 -0.29
CA SER A 181 -2.02 -9.76 -0.97
C SER A 181 -2.22 -9.19 -2.36
N SER A 182 -2.02 -10.03 -3.38
CA SER A 182 -2.49 -9.69 -4.72
C SER A 182 -3.94 -9.25 -4.59
N PRO A 183 -4.32 -8.09 -5.17
CA PRO A 183 -5.59 -7.45 -4.88
C PRO A 183 -6.71 -8.47 -4.99
N SER A 184 -7.40 -8.72 -3.89
CA SER A 184 -8.46 -9.73 -3.84
C SER A 184 -9.46 -9.43 -4.93
N CYS A 185 -9.90 -10.46 -5.66
CA CYS A 185 -10.97 -10.32 -6.64
C CYS A 185 -12.12 -9.50 -6.03
N PRO A 186 -12.63 -8.47 -6.72
CA PRO A 186 -13.83 -7.77 -6.27
C PRO A 186 -14.94 -8.80 -6.01
N ASP A 187 -15.63 -8.73 -4.87
CA ASP A 187 -16.66 -9.73 -4.53
C ASP A 187 -17.74 -9.74 -5.62
N PRO A 188 -18.00 -10.87 -6.31
CA PRO A 188 -19.03 -10.94 -7.33
C PRO A 188 -20.46 -10.70 -6.81
N ASN A 189 -20.66 -10.71 -5.48
CA ASN A 189 -21.93 -10.37 -4.84
C ASN A 189 -22.00 -8.90 -4.38
N ASP A 190 -20.91 -8.14 -4.45
CA ASP A 190 -20.95 -6.70 -4.18
C ASP A 190 -21.72 -6.03 -5.34
N PRO A 191 -22.84 -5.34 -5.07
CA PRO A 191 -23.64 -4.71 -6.12
C PRO A 191 -22.89 -3.61 -6.89
N ALA A 192 -21.78 -3.08 -6.36
CA ALA A 192 -20.91 -2.15 -7.05
C ALA A 192 -20.03 -2.84 -8.11
N VAL A 193 -19.93 -4.17 -8.10
CA VAL A 193 -19.03 -4.94 -8.97
C VAL A 193 -19.82 -5.54 -10.14
N HIS A 194 -19.38 -5.24 -11.36
CA HIS A 194 -19.94 -5.79 -12.59
C HIS A 194 -18.87 -6.51 -13.40
N TYR A 195 -18.87 -7.84 -13.30
CA TYR A 195 -18.01 -8.69 -14.11
C TYR A 195 -18.49 -8.75 -15.57
N VAL A 196 -17.58 -8.45 -16.49
CA VAL A 196 -17.78 -8.70 -17.93
C VAL A 196 -17.41 -10.15 -18.27
N SER A 197 -16.32 -10.64 -17.67
CA SER A 197 -15.91 -12.04 -17.76
C SER A 197 -15.15 -12.43 -16.49
N HIS A 198 -15.35 -13.66 -16.03
CA HIS A 198 -14.58 -14.26 -14.94
C HIS A 198 -13.34 -15.02 -15.45
N ASP A 199 -13.22 -15.21 -16.78
CA ASP A 199 -12.05 -15.82 -17.40
C ASP A 199 -11.03 -14.73 -17.77
N PRO A 200 -9.84 -14.71 -17.13
CA PRO A 200 -8.78 -13.74 -17.44
C PRO A 200 -8.33 -13.76 -18.90
N GLN A 201 -8.36 -14.94 -19.56
CA GLN A 201 -7.96 -15.05 -20.96
C GLN A 201 -9.02 -14.46 -21.89
N ALA A 202 -10.30 -14.65 -21.58
CA ALA A 202 -11.38 -14.00 -22.32
C ALA A 202 -11.32 -12.47 -22.18
N CYS A 203 -10.90 -11.97 -21.01
CA CYS A 203 -10.72 -10.54 -20.77
C CYS A 203 -9.67 -9.88 -21.66
N LEU A 204 -8.61 -10.61 -22.05
CA LEU A 204 -7.62 -10.11 -23.00
C LEU A 204 -8.18 -9.98 -24.43
N ALA A 205 -9.30 -10.62 -24.72
CA ALA A 205 -9.93 -10.66 -26.04
C ALA A 205 -11.17 -9.76 -26.17
N ILE A 206 -11.74 -9.29 -25.05
CA ILE A 206 -12.95 -8.47 -25.04
C ILE A 206 -12.55 -6.99 -24.91
N ASP A 207 -12.97 -6.19 -25.88
CA ASP A 207 -12.89 -4.74 -25.80
C ASP A 207 -14.17 -4.20 -25.14
N PHE A 208 -14.05 -3.64 -23.93
CA PHE A 208 -15.14 -3.00 -23.23
C PHE A 208 -14.64 -1.74 -22.53
N ALA A 209 -15.55 -0.79 -22.32
CA ALA A 209 -15.29 0.43 -21.59
C ALA A 209 -16.28 0.56 -20.44
N CYS A 210 -15.79 1.01 -19.28
CA CYS A 210 -16.65 1.35 -18.15
C CYS A 210 -17.31 2.71 -18.38
N SER A 211 -18.49 2.91 -17.79
CA SER A 211 -19.21 4.18 -17.87
C SER A 211 -18.56 5.24 -16.97
N ASP A 212 -18.89 6.52 -17.17
CA ASP A 212 -18.42 7.60 -16.30
C ASP A 212 -18.75 7.31 -14.83
N GLY A 213 -17.73 7.43 -13.95
CA GLY A 213 -17.86 7.13 -12.51
C GLY A 213 -17.51 5.70 -12.11
N GLN A 214 -17.25 4.81 -13.08
CA GLN A 214 -16.78 3.45 -12.83
C GLN A 214 -15.28 3.33 -13.05
N SER A 215 -14.64 2.48 -12.25
CA SER A 215 -13.24 2.07 -12.43
C SER A 215 -13.17 0.70 -13.09
N TYR A 216 -12.26 0.55 -14.03
CA TYR A 216 -11.93 -0.74 -14.64
C TYR A 216 -11.13 -1.59 -13.65
N PHE A 217 -11.40 -2.90 -13.63
CA PHE A 217 -10.49 -3.90 -13.08
C PHE A 217 -10.22 -4.98 -14.12
N GLY A 218 -8.96 -5.40 -14.21
CA GLY A 218 -8.47 -6.21 -15.32
C GLY A 218 -7.84 -7.54 -14.93
N ALA A 219 -7.68 -8.39 -15.94
CA ALA A 219 -7.10 -9.73 -15.81
C ALA A 219 -5.66 -9.74 -15.30
N GLU A 220 -4.93 -8.65 -15.51
CA GLU A 220 -3.50 -8.55 -15.19
C GLU A 220 -3.23 -8.42 -13.68
N GLU A 221 -4.18 -7.90 -12.90
CA GLU A 221 -3.91 -7.52 -11.51
C GLU A 221 -4.31 -8.58 -10.49
N ALA A 222 -5.27 -9.45 -10.81
CA ALA A 222 -5.82 -10.38 -9.83
C ALA A 222 -6.09 -11.81 -10.35
N GLY A 223 -6.00 -12.04 -11.67
CA GLY A 223 -6.36 -13.34 -12.25
C GLY A 223 -7.83 -13.73 -12.07
N CYS A 224 -8.69 -12.77 -11.69
CA CYS A 224 -10.09 -12.98 -11.34
C CYS A 224 -11.09 -12.73 -12.47
N GLY A 225 -10.60 -12.29 -13.63
CA GLY A 225 -11.41 -11.80 -14.74
C GLY A 225 -11.30 -10.29 -14.90
N CYS A 226 -12.36 -9.67 -15.41
CA CYS A 226 -12.40 -8.25 -15.71
C CYS A 226 -13.82 -7.71 -15.63
N GLY A 227 -13.92 -6.42 -15.33
CA GLY A 227 -15.19 -5.75 -15.23
C GLY A 227 -15.07 -4.28 -14.86
N CYS A 228 -16.16 -3.75 -14.34
CA CYS A 228 -16.27 -2.38 -13.86
C CYS A 228 -16.71 -2.37 -12.39
N ILE A 229 -16.12 -1.50 -11.59
CA ILE A 229 -16.51 -1.23 -10.20
C ILE A 229 -17.10 0.19 -10.15
N ASP A 230 -18.29 0.32 -9.61
CA ASP A 230 -18.89 1.63 -9.31
C ASP A 230 -18.21 2.24 -8.08
N THR A 231 -17.32 3.21 -8.31
CA THR A 231 -16.54 3.85 -7.24
C THR A 231 -17.40 4.64 -6.26
N ALA A 232 -18.61 5.05 -6.66
CA ALA A 232 -19.53 5.73 -5.76
C ALA A 232 -20.15 4.78 -4.72
N CYS A 233 -20.08 3.47 -4.95
CA CYS A 233 -20.82 2.45 -4.18
C CYS A 233 -19.93 1.41 -3.51
N TYR A 234 -18.63 1.41 -3.84
CA TYR A 234 -17.68 0.48 -3.28
C TYR A 234 -17.63 0.53 -1.74
N GLY A 235 -17.85 -0.62 -1.10
CA GLY A 235 -17.86 -0.74 0.36
C GLY A 235 -19.16 -0.32 1.06
N LEU A 236 -20.23 0.00 0.32
CA LEU A 236 -21.57 0.16 0.87
C LEU A 236 -22.28 -1.20 0.90
N ASP A 237 -23.03 -1.47 1.98
CA ASP A 237 -23.93 -2.63 2.00
C ASP A 237 -25.12 -2.43 1.03
N GLU A 238 -25.82 -3.52 0.71
CA GLU A 238 -26.94 -3.53 -0.26
C GLU A 238 -28.04 -2.52 0.10
N GLU A 239 -28.28 -2.28 1.39
CA GLU A 239 -29.31 -1.35 1.88
C GLU A 239 -28.86 0.12 1.72
N ALA A 240 -27.60 0.41 2.01
CA ALA A 240 -26.98 1.72 1.80
C ALA A 240 -26.83 2.05 0.30
N CYS A 241 -26.49 1.06 -0.52
CA CYS A 241 -26.38 1.20 -1.97
C CYS A 241 -27.75 1.50 -2.60
N SER A 242 -28.78 0.74 -2.22
CA SER A 242 -30.14 0.88 -2.79
C SER A 242 -30.86 2.18 -2.40
N THR A 243 -30.42 2.86 -1.34
CA THR A 243 -31.00 4.13 -0.88
C THR A 243 -30.15 5.36 -1.21
N SER A 244 -28.93 5.16 -1.70
CA SER A 244 -28.04 6.25 -2.11
C SER A 244 -28.51 6.85 -3.44
N ALA A 245 -28.77 8.16 -3.43
CA ALA A 245 -29.12 8.92 -4.65
C ALA A 245 -27.95 9.03 -5.65
N VAL A 246 -26.74 8.64 -5.22
CA VAL A 246 -25.52 8.61 -6.05
C VAL A 246 -25.31 7.23 -6.68
N CYS A 247 -25.73 6.16 -5.98
CA CYS A 247 -25.61 4.76 -6.40
C CYS A 247 -26.84 4.22 -7.13
N ILE A 248 -27.57 5.09 -7.82
CA ILE A 248 -28.66 4.60 -8.67
C ILE A 248 -27.97 4.00 -9.90
N PRO A 249 -28.05 2.66 -10.11
CA PRO A 249 -27.36 2.02 -11.21
C PRO A 249 -27.79 2.69 -12.51
N THR A 250 -26.86 3.36 -13.17
CA THR A 250 -27.09 3.98 -14.49
C THR A 250 -27.09 2.94 -15.60
N TYR A 251 -26.89 1.66 -15.25
CA TYR A 251 -27.18 0.53 -16.12
C TYR A 251 -28.67 0.51 -16.47
N GLN A 252 -29.01 1.22 -17.53
CA GLN A 252 -30.08 0.83 -18.42
C GLN A 252 -29.65 -0.52 -19.01
N GLY A 253 -29.93 -1.60 -18.26
CA GLY A 253 -29.88 -2.93 -18.84
C GLY A 253 -30.65 -2.89 -20.16
N LEU A 254 -30.02 -3.38 -21.23
CA LEU A 254 -30.81 -4.00 -22.28
C LEU A 254 -31.67 -5.04 -21.55
N CYS A 255 -32.94 -4.73 -21.32
CA CYS A 255 -33.90 -5.73 -20.91
C CYS A 255 -34.01 -6.70 -22.07
N ASP A 256 -33.24 -7.79 -22.03
CA ASP A 256 -33.44 -8.91 -22.93
C ASP A 256 -34.67 -9.67 -22.45
N CYS A 257 -35.83 -9.08 -22.74
CA CYS A 257 -37.11 -9.75 -22.57
C CYS A 257 -37.24 -10.80 -23.68
N THR A 258 -36.57 -11.94 -23.55
CA THR A 258 -36.88 -13.12 -24.36
C THR A 258 -38.26 -13.63 -23.96
N CYS A 259 -39.28 -13.30 -24.76
CA CYS A 259 -40.56 -13.97 -24.71
C CYS A 259 -40.36 -15.48 -25.04
N GLU A 260 -41.27 -16.37 -24.61
CA GLU A 260 -41.23 -17.82 -24.88
C GLU A 260 -41.10 -18.22 -26.38
N ASN A 261 -41.13 -17.26 -27.31
CA ASN A 261 -41.03 -17.48 -28.76
C ASN A 261 -39.87 -16.71 -29.44
N ASP A 262 -38.86 -16.22 -28.71
CA ASP A 262 -37.67 -15.54 -29.28
C ASP A 262 -37.96 -14.35 -30.22
N GLN A 263 -39.10 -13.69 -30.08
CA GLN A 263 -39.43 -12.50 -30.87
C GLN A 263 -39.25 -11.22 -30.02
N PRO A 264 -38.46 -10.23 -30.49
CA PRO A 264 -38.31 -8.96 -29.79
C PRO A 264 -39.61 -8.13 -29.86
N GLY A 265 -40.07 -7.60 -28.71
CA GLY A 265 -41.10 -6.56 -28.65
C GLY A 265 -42.55 -7.01 -28.43
N CYS A 266 -42.81 -7.93 -27.48
CA CYS A 266 -44.17 -8.37 -27.16
C CYS A 266 -45.00 -7.29 -26.42
N GLU A 267 -46.24 -7.05 -26.85
CA GLU A 267 -47.24 -6.14 -26.22
C GLU A 267 -47.63 -6.51 -24.76
N GLY A 268 -47.05 -7.57 -24.20
CA GLY A 268 -47.34 -8.09 -22.87
C GLY A 268 -46.27 -7.85 -21.81
N CYS A 269 -45.20 -7.10 -22.09
CA CYS A 269 -44.27 -6.71 -21.03
C CYS A 269 -45.00 -5.76 -20.06
N PRO A 270 -45.23 -6.15 -18.79
CA PRO A 270 -45.80 -5.24 -17.83
C PRO A 270 -44.87 -4.02 -17.72
N ALA A 271 -45.45 -2.82 -17.71
CA ALA A 271 -44.74 -1.54 -17.56
C ALA A 271 -43.97 -1.39 -16.22
N ALA A 272 -43.76 -2.49 -15.50
CA ALA A 272 -43.00 -2.59 -14.26
C ALA A 272 -41.55 -3.07 -14.49
N CYS A 273 -41.02 -2.99 -15.71
CA CYS A 273 -39.58 -2.73 -15.86
C CYS A 273 -39.35 -1.29 -15.38
N PHE A 274 -39.22 -1.13 -14.06
CA PHE A 274 -38.89 0.14 -13.44
C PHE A 274 -37.47 0.52 -13.84
N VAL A 275 -37.35 1.30 -14.91
CA VAL A 275 -36.26 2.26 -15.06
C VAL A 275 -36.52 3.32 -14.00
N TYR A 276 -35.81 3.26 -12.87
CA TYR A 276 -35.80 4.35 -11.90
C TYR A 276 -34.97 5.50 -12.50
N GLY A 277 -35.64 6.42 -13.20
CA GLY A 277 -35.03 7.65 -13.71
C GLY A 277 -36.00 8.47 -14.57
N GLY A 278 -36.61 9.51 -14.00
CA GLY A 278 -37.49 10.48 -14.70
C GLY A 278 -36.78 11.21 -15.86
N CYS A 279 -37.46 11.84 -16.81
CA CYS A 279 -38.64 12.69 -16.70
C CYS A 279 -39.61 12.50 -17.87
N ALA A 280 -40.90 12.39 -17.57
CA ALA A 280 -41.96 12.57 -18.55
C ALA A 280 -42.21 14.08 -18.78
N PHE A 281 -41.96 14.57 -19.99
CA PHE A 281 -42.66 15.75 -20.50
C PHE A 281 -43.98 15.27 -21.11
N ALA A 282 -45.09 15.45 -20.40
CA ALA A 282 -46.41 15.39 -20.99
C ALA A 282 -46.81 16.82 -21.39
N GLY A 283 -46.76 17.10 -22.69
CA GLY A 283 -47.45 18.23 -23.28
C GLY A 283 -48.83 17.82 -23.73
N GLU A 284 -49.84 18.56 -23.27
CA GLU A 284 -51.06 18.85 -24.03
C GLU A 284 -51.12 20.37 -24.25
#